data_AF-A0A2E4VZK4-F1
#
_entry.id   AF-A0A2E4VZK4-F1
#
_cell.length_a   1.000
_cell.length_b   1.000
_cell.length_c   1.000
_cell.angle_alpha   90.00
_cell.angle_beta   90.00
_cell.angle_gamma   90.00
#
_symmetry.space_group_name_H-M   'P 1'
#
loop_
_entity.id
_entity.type
_entity.pdbx_description
1 polymer ?
#
loop_
_entity_poly.entity_id
_entity_poly.type
_entity_poly.pdbx_seq_one_letter_code
_entity_poly.pdbx_strand_id
1 'polypeptide(L)' 'LDADSLDLVELVMELEEEFDITVEEEELQDLPTVGDAFNLISSKL' A
#
# COMPACT_ATOMS: atom_id res chain seq x y z
N LEU A 1 8.93 -0.30 14.65
CA LEU A 1 8.48 0.28 13.38
C LEU A 1 6.97 0.19 13.45
N ASP A 2 6.39 0.99 14.34
CA ASP A 2 4.95 1.06 14.53
C ASP A 2 4.44 1.99 13.42
N ALA A 3 4.35 1.46 12.21
CA ALA A 3 3.61 2.13 11.15
C ALA A 3 2.15 2.00 11.57
N ASP A 4 1.63 3.04 12.22
CA ASP A 4 0.20 3.13 12.45
C ASP A 4 -0.48 3.05 11.08
N SER A 5 -1.67 2.44 11.02
CA SER A 5 -2.34 2.10 9.75
C SER A 5 -2.51 3.28 8.77
N LEU A 6 -2.39 4.52 9.24
CA LEU A 6 -2.41 5.73 8.43
C LEU A 6 -1.13 5.93 7.61
N ASP A 7 0.04 5.64 8.17
CA ASP A 7 1.33 5.82 7.50
C ASP A 7 1.46 4.87 6.28
N LEU A 8 0.85 3.69 6.38
CA LEU A 8 0.86 2.69 5.32
C LEU A 8 -0.10 3.08 4.17
N VAL A 9 -1.24 3.70 4.51
CA VAL A 9 -2.18 4.23 3.51
C VAL A 9 -1.55 5.39 2.73
N GLU A 10 -0.90 6.34 3.42
CA GLU A 10 -0.20 7.45 2.74
C GLU A 10 0.88 6.94 1.78
N LEU A 11 1.70 5.98 2.23
CA LEU A 11 2.73 5.36 1.38
C LEU A 11 2.14 4.72 0.13
N VAL A 12 1.03 3.99 0.25
CA VAL A 12 0.42 3.33 -0.90
C VAL A 12 -0.18 4.35 -1.87
N MET A 13 -0.83 5.41 -1.38
CA MET A 13 -1.37 6.47 -2.23
C MET A 13 -0.28 7.19 -3.04
N GLU A 14 0.88 7.48 -2.44
CA GLU A 14 2.01 8.07 -3.16
C GLU A 14 2.54 7.13 -4.27
N LEU A 15 2.58 5.83 -4.00
CA LEU A 15 3.01 4.82 -4.97
C LEU A 15 1.96 4.61 -6.08
N GLU A 16 0.67 4.69 -5.77
CA GLU A 16 -0.40 4.69 -6.77
C GLU A 16 -0.23 5.80 -7.79
N GLU A 17 0.02 7.02 -7.32
CA GLU A 17 0.21 8.20 -8.18
C GLU A 17 1.52 8.11 -8.99
N GLU A 18 2.64 7.70 -8.38
CA GLU A 18 3.93 7.61 -9.06
C GLU A 18 3.96 6.53 -10.16
N PHE A 19 3.28 5.40 -9.92
CA PHE A 19 3.29 4.26 -10.85
C PHE A 19 2.02 4.15 -11.71
N ASP A 20 1.07 5.08 -11.58
CA ASP A 20 -0.22 5.07 -12.28
C ASP A 20 -0.98 3.74 -12.09
N ILE A 21 -0.95 3.20 -10.87
CA ILE A 21 -1.63 1.97 -10.47
C ILE A 21 -2.87 2.27 -9.61
N THR A 22 -3.71 1.27 -9.42
CA THR A 22 -4.89 1.37 -8.55
C THR A 22 -4.97 0.19 -7.60
N VAL A 23 -5.02 0.51 -6.30
CA VAL A 23 -5.16 -0.38 -5.17
C VAL A 23 -6.53 -0.14 -4.54
N GLU A 24 -7.29 -1.19 -4.28
CA GLU A 24 -8.58 -1.03 -3.61
C GLU A 24 -8.41 -0.88 -2.10
N GLU A 25 -9.26 -0.08 -1.48
CA GLU A 25 -9.20 0.22 -0.05
C GLU A 25 -9.38 -1.05 0.82
N GLU A 26 -10.09 -2.06 0.31
CA GLU A 26 -10.22 -3.38 0.94
C GLU A 26 -8.88 -4.14 0.93
N GLU A 27 -8.08 -4.01 -0.13
CA GLU A 27 -6.74 -4.63 -0.23
C GLU A 27 -5.77 -4.00 0.77
N LEU A 28 -6.02 -2.77 1.22
CA LEU A 28 -5.21 -2.05 2.21
C LEU A 28 -5.54 -2.40 3.65
N GLN A 29 -6.83 -2.61 3.96
CA GLN A 29 -7.29 -2.93 5.32
C GLN A 29 -6.75 -4.27 5.84
N ASP A 30 -6.43 -5.18 4.92
CA ASP A 30 -5.92 -6.52 5.22
C ASP A 30 -4.38 -6.60 5.21
N LEU A 31 -3.65 -5.48 5.13
CA LEU A 31 -2.17 -5.47 5.11
C LEU A 31 -1.59 -5.30 6.52
N PRO A 32 -1.02 -6.36 7.14
CA PRO A 32 -0.47 -6.26 8.48
C PRO A 32 0.93 -5.64 8.50
N THR A 33 1.63 -5.55 7.37
CA THR A 33 3.01 -5.05 7.30
C THR A 33 3.30 -4.24 6.04
N VAL A 34 4.34 -3.39 6.11
CA VAL A 34 4.90 -2.69 4.95
C VAL A 34 5.39 -3.65 3.86
N GLY A 35 5.83 -4.86 4.24
CA GLY A 35 6.24 -5.89 3.29
C GLY A 35 5.07 -6.39 2.43
N ASP A 36 3.89 -6.50 3.02
CA ASP A 36 2.69 -6.92 2.30
C ASP A 36 2.22 -5.83 1.33
N ALA A 37 2.28 -4.56 1.74
CA ALA A 37 2.01 -3.42 0.86
C ALA A 37 2.96 -3.38 -0.34
N PHE A 38 4.26 -3.62 -0.12
CA PHE A 38 5.24 -3.69 -1.19
C PHE A 38 4.93 -4.82 -2.18
N ASN A 39 4.55 -6.00 -1.68
CA ASN A 39 4.20 -7.14 -2.53
C ASN A 39 2.94 -6.87 -3.36
N LEU A 40 1.92 -6.24 -2.74
CA LEU A 40 0.69 -5.85 -3.43
C LEU A 40 0.99 -4.90 -4.60
N ILE A 41 1.75 -3.83 -4.34
CA ILE A 41 2.14 -2.87 -5.37
C ILE A 41 3.01 -3.51 -6.44
N SER A 42 3.96 -4.35 -6.05
CA SER A 42 4.81 -5.10 -6.99
C SER A 42 4.03 -6.05 -7.89
N SER A 43 2.83 -6.49 -7.48
CA SER A 43 1.96 -7.36 -8.30
C SER A 43 1.12 -6.59 -9.33
N LYS A 44 1.01 -5.26 -9.19
CA LYS A 44 0.23 -4.36 -10.06
C LYS A 44 1.09 -3.56 -11.04
N LEU A 45 2.41 -3.54 -10.83
CA LEU A 45 3.44 -3.11 -11.80
C LEU A 45 3.60 -4.13 -12.94
#